data_AF-A0A7W2G3A7-F1
#
_entry.id   AF-A0A7W2G3A7-F1
#
_cell.length_a   1.000
_cell.length_b   1.000
_cell.length_c   1.000
_cell.angle_alpha   90.00
_cell.angle_beta   90.00
_cell.angle_gamma   90.00
#
_symmetry.space_group_name_H-M   'P 1'
#
loop_
_entity.id
_entity.type
_entity.pdbx_description
1 polymer ?
#
loop_
_entity_poly.entity_id
_entity_poly.type
_entity_poly.pdbx_seq_one_letter_code
_entity_poly.pdbx_strand_id
1 'polypeptide(L)'
;MKSKFKILVPIVIILSLNLIGCESNFSKTSNQGVKTTSQAKTYDLIKYKDSYVGNNSAVGNIIAQLPANTYKAGFSLQTDKEPYGITVNYKVNQDLGEENYNKFWNGKNVNEFLEKNAVVLLSLIKNADTIEFNVDDIGEKYYKYNRKNLEEKYGGDLKSLFKDDTSFEKFLND
;
A
#
# COMPACT_ATOMS: atom_id res chain seq x y z
N MET A 1 67.98 12.53 7.35
CA MET A 1 67.24 13.06 8.51
C MET A 1 66.56 14.36 8.11
N LYS A 2 65.22 14.34 8.02
CA LYS A 2 64.26 15.48 7.93
C LYS A 2 64.40 16.49 6.77
N SER A 3 63.89 16.13 5.58
CA SER A 3 63.47 17.09 4.55
C SER A 3 62.09 17.66 4.89
N LYS A 4 62.02 18.95 5.28
CA LYS A 4 60.74 19.65 5.47
C LYS A 4 60.27 20.24 4.14
N PHE A 5 59.39 19.50 3.47
CA PHE A 5 58.71 19.93 2.25
C PHE A 5 57.69 21.03 2.62
N LYS A 6 57.84 22.22 2.04
CA LYS A 6 56.92 23.36 2.26
C LYS A 6 55.67 23.14 1.41
N ILE A 7 54.53 23.09 2.09
CA ILE A 7 53.18 22.96 1.52
C ILE A 7 52.83 24.27 0.81
N LEU A 8 52.55 24.21 -0.49
CA LEU A 8 51.94 25.29 -1.24
C LEU A 8 50.53 24.83 -1.65
N VAL A 9 49.53 25.39 -0.99
CA VAL A 9 48.11 25.07 -1.19
C VAL A 9 47.64 25.68 -2.51
N PRO A 10 47.04 24.91 -3.44
CA PRO A 10 46.36 25.51 -4.58
C PRO A 10 45.00 26.07 -4.15
N ILE A 11 44.81 27.36 -4.42
CA ILE A 11 43.54 28.09 -4.27
C ILE A 11 42.54 27.48 -5.25
N VAL A 12 41.61 26.67 -4.75
CA VAL A 12 40.45 26.20 -5.51
C VAL A 12 39.38 27.29 -5.43
N ILE A 13 39.19 27.99 -6.54
CA ILE A 13 38.16 29.00 -6.74
C ILE A 13 36.82 28.27 -6.78
N ILE A 14 36.03 28.43 -5.71
CA ILE A 14 34.65 27.95 -5.65
C ILE A 14 33.81 28.87 -6.53
N LEU A 15 33.50 28.42 -7.75
CA LEU A 15 32.44 29.03 -8.56
C LEU A 15 31.10 28.58 -7.97
N SER A 16 30.51 29.44 -7.15
CA SER A 16 29.15 29.26 -6.62
C SER A 16 28.15 29.30 -7.78
N LEU A 17 27.61 28.15 -8.15
CA LEU A 17 26.44 28.04 -9.01
C LEU A 17 25.24 28.56 -8.22
N ASN A 18 24.76 29.74 -8.59
CA ASN A 18 23.47 30.25 -8.14
C ASN A 18 22.36 29.33 -8.67
N LEU A 19 21.89 28.41 -7.84
CA LEU A 19 20.61 27.76 -8.08
C LEU A 19 19.51 28.79 -7.83
N ILE A 20 18.94 29.28 -8.92
CA ILE A 20 17.66 29.97 -8.94
C ILE A 20 16.62 28.96 -8.45
N GLY A 21 16.21 29.12 -7.19
CA GLY A 21 15.12 28.34 -6.61
C GLY A 21 13.80 28.74 -7.28
N CYS A 22 13.17 27.79 -7.96
CA CYS A 22 11.76 27.93 -8.33
C CYS A 22 10.91 27.87 -7.05
N GLU A 23 10.33 29.01 -6.72
CA GLU A 23 9.36 29.22 -5.67
C GLU A 23 8.02 28.56 -6.07
N SER A 24 7.84 27.29 -5.70
CA SER A 24 6.52 26.65 -5.74
C SER A 24 5.79 26.98 -4.44
N ASN A 25 4.76 27.82 -4.54
CA ASN A 25 3.84 28.13 -3.45
C ASN A 25 3.26 26.84 -2.85
N PHE A 26 3.81 26.40 -1.71
CA PHE A 26 3.24 25.35 -0.89
C PHE A 26 2.26 25.99 0.10
N SER A 27 0.98 25.96 -0.26
CA SER A 27 -0.12 26.39 0.60
C SER A 27 -0.19 25.46 1.82
N LYS A 28 0.41 25.88 2.93
CA LYS A 28 0.06 25.38 4.26
C LYS A 28 -1.34 25.88 4.58
N THR A 29 -2.32 24.97 4.61
CA THR A 29 -3.53 25.19 5.41
C THR A 29 -3.56 24.14 6.51
N SER A 30 -3.01 24.53 7.65
CA SER A 30 -3.43 24.00 8.95
C SER A 30 -4.85 24.48 9.22
N ASN A 31 -5.78 23.56 9.43
CA ASN A 31 -6.95 23.79 10.28
C ASN A 31 -7.37 22.44 10.88
N GLN A 32 -6.93 22.19 12.11
CA GLN A 32 -7.71 21.35 13.01
C GLN A 32 -8.96 22.13 13.39
N GLY A 33 -10.05 21.83 12.71
CA GLY A 33 -11.39 21.93 13.26
C GLY A 33 -11.90 20.51 13.40
N VAL A 34 -12.00 20.00 14.63
CA VAL A 34 -12.72 18.75 14.90
C VAL A 34 -14.18 18.98 14.53
N LYS A 35 -14.55 18.56 13.32
CA LYS A 35 -15.92 18.19 12.96
C LYS A 35 -15.98 16.68 13.06
N THR A 36 -16.65 16.19 14.10
CA THR A 36 -17.12 14.80 14.16
C THR A 36 -18.19 14.63 13.07
N THR A 37 -17.71 14.45 11.85
CA THR A 37 -18.44 13.85 10.74
C THR A 37 -17.61 12.63 10.41
N SER A 38 -18.19 11.43 10.56
CA SER A 38 -17.62 10.20 10.02
C SER A 38 -17.32 10.45 8.55
N GLN A 39 -16.08 10.83 8.22
CA GLN A 39 -15.64 10.99 6.85
C GLN A 39 -15.57 9.57 6.30
N ALA A 40 -16.65 9.19 5.62
CA ALA A 40 -16.72 8.04 4.75
C ALA A 40 -15.41 8.01 3.93
N LYS A 41 -14.64 6.93 4.08
CA LYS A 41 -13.35 6.81 3.41
C LYS A 41 -13.65 6.61 1.93
N THR A 42 -13.60 7.68 1.14
CA THR A 42 -13.81 7.59 -0.29
C THR A 42 -12.62 6.88 -0.93
N TYR A 43 -12.90 5.73 -1.52
CA TYR A 43 -11.94 4.99 -2.34
C TYR A 43 -11.94 5.56 -3.77
N ASP A 44 -10.79 5.51 -4.44
CA ASP A 44 -10.59 5.84 -5.86
C ASP A 44 -9.86 4.64 -6.49
N LEU A 45 -10.60 3.54 -6.59
CA LEU A 45 -10.13 2.20 -6.93
C LEU A 45 -10.55 1.79 -8.34
N ILE A 46 -11.72 2.21 -8.81
CA ILE A 46 -12.28 1.79 -10.10
C ILE A 46 -11.37 2.13 -11.28
N LYS A 47 -10.60 3.22 -11.17
CA LYS A 47 -9.61 3.63 -12.19
C LYS A 47 -8.49 2.60 -12.42
N TYR A 48 -8.30 1.66 -11.49
CA TYR A 48 -7.31 0.57 -11.63
C TYR A 48 -7.91 -0.73 -12.17
N LYS A 49 -9.19 -0.73 -12.56
CA LYS A 49 -9.83 -1.90 -13.17
C LYS A 49 -9.03 -2.38 -14.38
N ASP A 50 -8.97 -3.71 -14.54
CA ASP A 50 -8.23 -4.40 -15.60
C ASP A 50 -6.70 -4.24 -15.57
N SER A 51 -6.14 -3.81 -14.44
CA SER A 51 -4.69 -3.80 -14.21
C SER A 51 -4.09 -5.20 -14.26
N TYR A 52 -2.78 -5.27 -14.49
CA TYR A 52 -2.02 -6.52 -14.45
C TYR A 52 -1.13 -6.57 -13.21
N VAL A 53 -0.81 -7.77 -12.73
CA VAL A 53 0.07 -7.95 -11.56
C VAL A 53 1.43 -7.28 -11.75
N GLY A 54 1.97 -7.25 -12.98
CA GLY A 54 3.25 -6.60 -13.29
C GLY A 54 3.22 -5.07 -13.27
N ASN A 55 2.04 -4.45 -13.20
CA ASN A 55 1.93 -3.01 -13.01
C ASN A 55 2.12 -2.64 -11.53
N ASN A 56 3.37 -2.65 -11.08
CA ASN A 56 3.74 -2.35 -9.70
C ASN A 56 3.15 -1.02 -9.18
N SER A 57 3.03 0.00 -10.04
CA SER A 57 2.44 1.28 -9.66
C SER A 57 0.94 1.15 -9.38
N ALA A 58 0.18 0.45 -10.24
CA ALA A 58 -1.24 0.22 -10.01
C ALA A 58 -1.47 -0.63 -8.75
N VAL A 59 -0.73 -1.73 -8.61
CA VAL A 59 -0.85 -2.62 -7.44
C VAL A 59 -0.57 -1.87 -6.14
N GLY A 60 0.53 -1.11 -6.09
CA GLY A 60 0.90 -0.31 -4.92
C GLY A 60 -0.16 0.73 -4.56
N ASN A 61 -0.77 1.38 -5.55
CA ASN A 61 -1.82 2.38 -5.32
C ASN A 61 -3.15 1.77 -4.88
N ILE A 62 -3.48 0.56 -5.32
CA ILE A 62 -4.65 -0.18 -4.80
C ILE A 62 -4.41 -0.50 -3.32
N ILE A 63 -3.28 -1.12 -2.99
CA ILE A 63 -2.92 -1.50 -1.61
C ILE A 63 -2.91 -0.29 -0.69
N ALA A 64 -2.44 0.87 -1.16
CA ALA A 64 -2.40 2.12 -0.39
C ALA A 64 -3.79 2.59 0.07
N GLN A 65 -4.84 2.20 -0.63
CA GLN A 65 -6.20 2.60 -0.32
C GLN A 65 -6.92 1.57 0.56
N LEU A 66 -6.52 0.30 0.50
CA LEU A 66 -7.16 -0.78 1.26
C LEU A 66 -7.12 -0.54 2.79
N PRO A 67 -8.09 -1.08 3.53
CA PRO A 67 -7.99 -1.23 4.98
C PRO A 67 -6.66 -1.83 5.43
N ALA A 68 -6.19 -1.41 6.62
CA ALA A 68 -4.89 -1.76 7.21
C ALA A 68 -3.63 -1.18 6.51
N ASN A 69 -3.74 -0.34 5.47
CA ASN A 69 -2.57 0.25 4.82
C ASN A 69 -1.65 1.04 5.78
N THR A 70 -2.18 1.59 6.87
CA THR A 70 -1.37 2.24 7.93
C THR A 70 -0.27 1.33 8.50
N TYR A 71 -0.45 0.02 8.43
CA TYR A 71 0.51 -0.99 8.91
C TYR A 71 1.25 -1.70 7.76
N LYS A 72 1.06 -1.26 6.51
CA LYS A 72 1.71 -1.88 5.34
C LYS A 72 3.22 -1.68 5.42
N ALA A 73 3.95 -2.78 5.52
CA ALA A 73 5.41 -2.84 5.49
C ALA A 73 5.97 -2.85 4.06
N GLY A 74 5.23 -3.42 3.11
CA GLY A 74 5.66 -3.59 1.73
C GLY A 74 4.82 -4.65 1.00
N PHE A 75 5.12 -4.88 -0.27
CA PHE A 75 4.50 -5.95 -1.05
C PHE A 75 5.47 -6.48 -2.11
N SER A 76 5.22 -7.68 -2.61
CA SER A 76 5.97 -8.31 -3.70
C SER A 76 5.02 -8.91 -4.74
N LEU A 77 5.54 -9.09 -5.95
CA LEU A 77 4.78 -9.54 -7.11
C LEU A 77 5.46 -10.78 -7.67
N GLN A 78 4.70 -11.86 -7.83
CA GLN A 78 5.14 -13.05 -8.55
C GLN A 78 4.66 -12.95 -9.99
N THR A 79 5.57 -12.61 -10.90
CA THR A 79 5.25 -12.33 -12.31
C THR A 79 6.02 -13.20 -13.30
N ASP A 80 6.99 -13.98 -12.82
CA ASP A 80 7.88 -14.77 -13.67
C ASP A 80 7.19 -16.01 -14.25
N LYS A 81 6.24 -16.58 -13.49
CA LYS A 81 5.47 -17.76 -13.88
C LYS A 81 4.14 -17.81 -13.15
N GLU A 82 3.18 -18.48 -13.77
CA GLU A 82 1.91 -18.80 -13.14
C GLU A 82 2.06 -19.81 -12.00
N PRO A 83 1.20 -19.74 -10.96
CA PRO A 83 0.14 -18.74 -10.78
C PRO A 83 0.73 -17.35 -10.45
N TYR A 84 0.17 -16.29 -11.03
CA TYR A 84 0.60 -14.93 -10.74
C TYR A 84 0.08 -14.49 -9.37
N GLY A 85 0.92 -13.81 -8.59
CA GLY A 85 0.62 -13.58 -7.18
C GLY A 85 1.02 -12.21 -6.65
N ILE A 86 0.35 -11.78 -5.59
CA ILE A 86 0.67 -10.58 -4.82
C ILE A 86 0.80 -10.99 -3.36
N THR A 87 1.92 -10.64 -2.74
CA THR A 87 2.11 -10.80 -1.30
C THR A 87 2.18 -9.42 -0.65
N VAL A 88 1.34 -9.16 0.35
CA VAL A 88 1.35 -7.90 1.13
C VAL A 88 1.81 -8.20 2.55
N ASN A 89 2.75 -7.42 3.05
CA ASN A 89 3.31 -7.59 4.39
C ASN A 89 2.82 -6.46 5.30
N TYR A 90 2.33 -6.83 6.48
CA TYR A 90 1.93 -5.92 7.55
C TYR A 90 2.83 -6.13 8.76
N LYS A 91 3.21 -5.04 9.42
CA LYS A 91 3.97 -5.05 10.67
C LYS A 91 3.63 -3.83 11.52
N VAL A 92 4.15 -3.79 12.74
CA VAL A 92 4.04 -2.62 13.62
C VAL A 92 4.51 -1.36 12.89
N ASN A 93 3.64 -0.36 12.81
CA ASN A 93 4.01 0.97 12.38
C ASN A 93 4.73 1.66 13.55
N GLN A 94 5.99 2.03 13.35
CA GLN A 94 6.85 2.61 14.40
C GLN A 94 6.28 3.90 14.98
N ASP A 95 5.56 4.69 14.18
CA ASP A 95 4.96 5.96 14.62
C ASP A 95 3.72 5.75 15.50
N LEU A 96 3.05 4.59 15.38
CA LEU A 96 1.85 4.25 16.16
C LEU A 96 2.15 3.29 17.33
N GLY A 97 3.22 2.51 17.24
CA GLY A 97 3.60 1.54 18.25
C GLY A 97 2.78 0.24 18.21
N GLU A 98 3.27 -0.74 18.98
CA GLU A 98 2.75 -2.11 19.02
C GLU A 98 1.33 -2.19 19.61
N GLU A 99 1.02 -1.37 20.62
CA GLU A 99 -0.32 -1.36 21.24
C GLU A 99 -1.42 -1.04 20.24
N ASN A 100 -1.22 -0.02 19.39
CA ASN A 100 -2.18 0.35 18.35
C ASN A 100 -2.32 -0.73 17.28
N TYR A 101 -1.21 -1.38 16.92
CA TYR A 101 -1.19 -2.50 16.00
C TYR A 101 -2.01 -3.68 16.54
N ASN A 102 -1.70 -4.14 17.76
CA ASN A 102 -2.41 -5.25 18.41
C ASN A 102 -3.90 -4.92 18.59
N LYS A 103 -4.23 -3.70 19.04
CA LYS A 103 -5.62 -3.24 19.19
C LYS A 103 -6.39 -3.23 17.86
N PHE A 104 -5.74 -2.83 16.76
CA PHE A 104 -6.37 -2.83 15.45
C PHE A 104 -6.80 -4.24 15.03
N TRP A 105 -5.94 -5.25 15.24
CA TRP A 105 -6.21 -6.63 14.82
C TRP A 105 -7.09 -7.42 15.79
N ASN A 106 -6.94 -7.23 17.11
CA ASN A 106 -7.66 -8.01 18.13
C ASN A 106 -9.20 -7.93 18.02
N GLY A 107 -9.72 -6.83 17.47
CA GLY A 107 -11.17 -6.65 17.29
C GLY A 107 -11.74 -7.23 15.99
N LYS A 108 -10.97 -8.01 15.22
CA LYS A 108 -11.35 -8.45 13.86
C LYS A 108 -11.22 -9.95 13.71
N ASN A 109 -12.09 -10.54 12.90
CA ASN A 109 -11.77 -11.80 12.24
C ASN A 109 -10.75 -11.50 11.13
N VAL A 110 -9.48 -11.81 11.38
CA VAL A 110 -8.38 -11.48 10.47
C VAL A 110 -8.57 -12.13 9.09
N ASN A 111 -9.06 -13.37 9.05
CA ASN A 111 -9.28 -14.08 7.79
C ASN A 111 -10.38 -13.41 6.96
N GLU A 112 -11.54 -13.10 7.56
CA GLU A 112 -12.62 -12.41 6.85
C GLU A 112 -12.22 -11.02 6.37
N PHE A 113 -11.52 -10.27 7.23
CA PHE A 113 -11.04 -8.94 6.93
C PHE A 113 -10.07 -8.93 5.73
N LEU A 114 -9.10 -9.84 5.71
CA LEU A 114 -8.12 -9.95 4.63
C LEU A 114 -8.72 -10.57 3.36
N GLU A 115 -9.75 -11.42 3.49
CA GLU A 115 -10.48 -11.95 2.34
C GLU A 115 -11.15 -10.82 1.54
N LYS A 116 -11.79 -9.86 2.23
CA LYS A 116 -12.37 -8.67 1.58
C LYS A 116 -11.30 -7.88 0.81
N ASN A 117 -10.11 -7.68 1.41
CA ASN A 117 -8.99 -7.06 0.70
C ASN A 117 -8.53 -7.87 -0.52
N ALA A 118 -8.47 -9.21 -0.43
CA ALA A 118 -8.12 -10.08 -1.55
C ALA A 118 -9.13 -9.98 -2.70
N VAL A 119 -10.42 -9.99 -2.38
CA VAL A 119 -11.51 -9.87 -3.37
C VAL A 119 -11.38 -8.57 -4.15
N VAL A 120 -11.11 -7.45 -3.47
CA VAL A 120 -10.89 -6.16 -4.14
C VAL A 120 -9.65 -6.21 -5.04
N LEU A 121 -8.52 -6.71 -4.57
CA LEU A 121 -7.31 -6.86 -5.40
C LEU A 121 -7.57 -7.70 -6.65
N LEU A 122 -8.20 -8.86 -6.50
CA LEU A 122 -8.48 -9.78 -7.60
C LEU A 122 -9.56 -9.25 -8.55
N SER A 123 -10.47 -8.39 -8.08
CA SER A 123 -11.46 -7.74 -8.95
C SER A 123 -10.84 -6.68 -9.87
N LEU A 124 -9.78 -6.01 -9.41
CA LEU A 124 -9.09 -4.94 -10.14
C LEU A 124 -7.93 -5.47 -10.99
N ILE A 125 -7.25 -6.51 -10.53
CA ILE A 125 -6.02 -7.03 -11.13
C ILE A 125 -6.32 -8.33 -11.86
N LYS A 126 -6.58 -8.22 -13.16
CA LYS A 126 -7.33 -9.22 -13.92
C LYS A 126 -6.61 -10.55 -14.17
N ASN A 127 -5.29 -10.57 -13.99
CA ASN A 127 -4.45 -11.76 -14.17
C ASN A 127 -3.78 -12.22 -12.86
N ALA A 128 -4.08 -11.62 -11.71
CA ALA A 128 -3.62 -12.16 -10.44
C ALA A 128 -4.47 -13.39 -10.08
N ASP A 129 -3.81 -14.49 -9.72
CA ASP A 129 -4.44 -15.75 -9.32
C ASP A 129 -4.48 -15.91 -7.80
N THR A 130 -3.45 -15.40 -7.11
CA THR A 130 -3.31 -15.56 -5.67
C THR A 130 -2.98 -14.25 -4.96
N ILE A 131 -3.55 -14.08 -3.78
CA ILE A 131 -3.20 -13.01 -2.84
C ILE A 131 -2.74 -13.66 -1.54
N GLU A 132 -1.60 -13.23 -1.03
CA GLU A 132 -1.07 -13.62 0.28
C GLU A 132 -0.90 -12.40 1.16
N PHE A 133 -1.30 -12.50 2.42
CA PHE A 133 -1.02 -11.50 3.43
C PHE A 133 -0.19 -12.11 4.56
N ASN A 134 0.89 -11.42 4.90
CA ASN A 134 1.75 -11.74 6.03
C ASN A 134 1.48 -10.71 7.10
N VAL A 135 0.88 -11.11 8.21
CA VAL A 135 0.57 -10.21 9.33
C VAL A 135 1.51 -10.58 10.47
N ASP A 136 2.53 -9.75 10.68
CA ASP A 136 3.57 -10.03 11.67
C ASP A 136 2.95 -10.12 13.07
N ASP A 137 3.32 -11.17 13.82
CA ASP A 137 2.88 -11.47 15.19
C ASP A 137 1.36 -11.47 15.46
N ILE A 138 0.53 -11.65 14.42
CA ILE A 138 -0.93 -11.68 14.54
C ILE A 138 -1.50 -12.94 13.88
N GLY A 139 -2.15 -13.79 14.66
CA GLY A 139 -2.92 -14.93 14.14
C GLY A 139 -2.06 -15.91 13.33
N GLU A 140 -2.50 -16.21 12.11
CA GLU A 140 -1.78 -17.10 11.20
C GLU A 140 -0.62 -16.39 10.53
N LYS A 141 0.47 -17.11 10.29
CA LYS A 141 1.65 -16.57 9.62
C LYS A 141 1.38 -16.13 8.18
N TYR A 142 0.46 -16.82 7.50
CA TYR A 142 0.15 -16.59 6.09
C TYR A 142 -1.37 -16.73 5.84
N TYR A 143 -2.01 -15.66 5.37
CA TYR A 143 -3.39 -15.71 4.90
C TYR A 143 -3.39 -15.74 3.37
N LYS A 144 -3.80 -16.88 2.78
CA LYS A 144 -3.73 -17.09 1.32
C LYS A 144 -5.12 -17.24 0.72
N TYR A 145 -5.35 -16.53 -0.37
CA TYR A 145 -6.60 -16.51 -1.12
C TYR A 145 -6.31 -16.80 -2.59
N ASN A 146 -7.12 -17.69 -3.17
CA ASN A 146 -7.06 -18.02 -4.59
C ASN A 146 -8.32 -17.46 -5.27
N ARG A 147 -8.12 -16.81 -6.42
CA ARG A 147 -9.19 -16.33 -7.32
C ARG A 147 -10.29 -17.36 -7.50
N LYS A 148 -9.95 -18.61 -7.85
CA LYS A 148 -10.94 -19.64 -8.14
C LYS A 148 -11.90 -19.86 -6.96
N ASN A 149 -11.35 -20.01 -5.76
CA ASN A 149 -12.15 -20.25 -4.55
C ASN A 149 -13.02 -19.02 -4.20
N LEU A 150 -12.51 -17.82 -4.43
CA LEU A 150 -13.27 -16.58 -4.19
C LEU A 150 -14.34 -16.36 -5.26
N GLU A 151 -14.08 -16.66 -6.52
CA GLU A 151 -15.09 -16.63 -7.58
C GLU A 151 -16.23 -17.61 -7.28
N GLU A 152 -15.91 -18.83 -6.81
CA GLU A 152 -16.91 -19.80 -6.33
C GLU A 152 -17.72 -19.26 -5.14
N LYS A 153 -17.05 -18.61 -4.17
CA LYS A 153 -17.69 -18.06 -2.96
C LYS A 153 -18.59 -16.85 -3.24
N TYR A 154 -18.16 -15.96 -4.13
CA TYR A 154 -18.80 -14.66 -4.39
C TYR A 154 -19.71 -14.66 -5.63
N GLY A 155 -19.94 -15.82 -6.24
CA GLY A 155 -20.98 -16.00 -7.27
C GLY A 155 -20.53 -15.70 -8.70
N GLY A 156 -19.25 -15.89 -9.02
CA GLY A 156 -18.71 -15.80 -10.37
C GLY A 156 -17.51 -14.87 -10.51
N ASP A 157 -17.31 -14.32 -11.70
CA ASP A 157 -16.15 -13.50 -12.05
C ASP A 157 -16.02 -12.25 -11.17
N LEU A 158 -14.96 -12.19 -10.35
CA LEU A 158 -14.68 -11.07 -9.46
C LEU A 158 -14.50 -9.74 -10.20
N LYS A 159 -14.10 -9.74 -11.49
CA LYS A 159 -13.96 -8.50 -12.29
C LYS A 159 -15.30 -7.78 -12.47
N SER A 160 -16.41 -8.53 -12.41
CA SER A 160 -17.76 -8.01 -12.57
C SER A 160 -18.43 -7.60 -11.25
N LEU A 161 -17.81 -7.91 -10.11
CA LEU A 161 -18.41 -7.75 -8.78
C LEU A 161 -18.67 -6.28 -8.42
N PHE A 162 -17.78 -5.37 -8.85
CA PHE A 162 -17.83 -3.95 -8.51
C PHE A 162 -18.03 -3.08 -9.75
N LYS A 163 -18.94 -2.10 -9.60
CA LYS A 163 -19.36 -1.18 -10.68
C LYS A 163 -18.68 0.17 -10.57
N ASP A 164 -18.42 0.63 -9.35
CA ASP A 164 -17.90 1.95 -9.01
C ASP A 164 -17.25 1.95 -7.62
N ASP A 165 -16.63 3.06 -7.25
CA ASP A 165 -15.98 3.24 -5.95
C ASP A 165 -16.95 3.10 -4.75
N THR A 166 -18.22 3.46 -4.93
CA THR A 166 -19.25 3.27 -3.89
C THR A 166 -19.46 1.79 -3.57
N SER A 167 -19.47 0.93 -4.60
CA SER A 167 -19.60 -0.51 -4.42
C SER A 167 -18.40 -1.13 -3.69
N PHE A 168 -17.18 -0.61 -3.93
CA PHE A 168 -15.99 -1.00 -3.17
C PHE A 168 -16.06 -0.55 -1.71
N GLU A 169 -16.45 0.71 -1.49
CA GLU A 169 -16.56 1.27 -0.14
C GLU A 169 -17.54 0.47 0.71
N LYS A 170 -18.72 0.17 0.17
CA LYS A 170 -19.71 -0.64 0.86
C LYS A 170 -19.14 -2.01 1.21
N PHE A 171 -18.55 -2.72 0.25
CA PHE A 171 -18.03 -4.06 0.46
C PHE A 171 -16.90 -4.15 1.51
N LEU A 172 -16.03 -3.14 1.57
CA LEU A 172 -14.92 -3.09 2.52
C LEU A 172 -15.36 -2.69 3.95
N ASN A 173 -16.55 -2.09 4.09
CA ASN A 173 -17.08 -1.59 5.36
C ASN A 173 -18.26 -2.41 5.92
N ASP A 174 -18.95 -3.18 5.09
CA ASP A 174 -19.89 -4.25 5.48
C ASP A 174 -19.14 -5.33 6.29
#